data_AF-A0A3R9WBK8-F1
#
_entry.id   AF-A0A3R9WBK8-F1
#
_cell.length_a   1.000
_cell.length_b   1.000
_cell.length_c   1.000
_cell.angle_alpha   90.00
_cell.angle_beta   90.00
_cell.angle_gamma   90.00
#
_symmetry.space_group_name_H-M   'P 1'
#
loop_
_entity.id
_entity.type
_entity.pdbx_description
1 polymer ?
#
loop_
_entity_poly.entity_id
_entity_poly.type
_entity_poly.pdbx_seq_one_letter_code
_entity_poly.pdbx_strand_id
1 'polypeptide(L)'
;MTAQTAVAAGRSAPGPLTLLGWTNITLGAGAAAFTWVTSLALHRPGDPLIAAFAFLFITGSYTRDRLDPADTDSSPRAAWIARHRRHLTWWTIACAAALLPVTVLRPWCAAVVVLVGTMAWLYTAPLIPHRGRRLAVRQLPGVKLPYTMAGWLAITVLLPAVQQHLLWDARTWYLAVAGTLIGSVTALLNDLRDLHTDARAGTSSLPVLLGERRTRVAAYGMAACGAAVGQLVLPLPTLLWAAYNSTVLASYRPRPGGYPRPWGDAQGLVLLAAVLLTW
;
A
#
# COMPACT_ATOMS: atom_id res chain seq x y z
N MET A 1 2.84 36.07 1.41
CA MET A 1 1.82 35.03 1.67
C MET A 1 1.36 34.48 0.33
N THR A 2 1.74 33.26 -0.02
CA THR A 2 1.29 32.59 -1.26
C THR A 2 -0.16 32.16 -1.11
N ALA A 3 -0.92 32.07 -2.21
CA ALA A 3 -2.35 31.74 -2.21
C ALA A 3 -2.71 30.43 -1.45
N GLN A 4 -1.73 29.53 -1.25
CA GLN A 4 -1.88 28.31 -0.44
C GLN A 4 -2.12 28.58 1.06
N THR A 5 -1.65 29.70 1.62
CA THR A 5 -1.82 29.99 3.06
C THR A 5 -3.23 30.47 3.42
N ALA A 6 -4.01 31.00 2.47
CA ALA A 6 -5.33 31.55 2.73
C ALA A 6 -6.43 30.49 2.89
N VAL A 7 -6.30 29.33 2.23
CA VAL A 7 -7.28 28.23 2.31
C VAL A 7 -7.24 27.50 3.66
N ALA A 8 -6.18 27.69 4.44
CA ALA A 8 -5.94 26.97 5.69
C ALA A 8 -6.70 27.54 6.91
N ALA A 9 -7.29 28.73 6.82
CA ALA A 9 -7.74 29.49 7.98
C ALA A 9 -9.15 29.13 8.53
N GLY A 10 -9.90 28.22 7.90
CA GLY A 10 -11.32 27.99 8.26
C GLY A 10 -11.76 26.53 8.42
N ARG A 11 -10.84 25.56 8.52
CA ARG A 11 -11.22 24.14 8.59
C ARG A 11 -10.87 23.54 9.96
N SER A 12 -11.83 22.83 10.54
CA SER A 12 -11.67 22.06 11.78
C SER A 12 -10.46 21.13 11.68
N ALA A 13 -9.76 20.94 12.80
CA ALA A 13 -8.64 20.00 12.87
C ALA A 13 -9.11 18.60 12.41
N PRO A 14 -8.29 17.87 11.65
CA PRO A 14 -8.64 16.51 11.24
C PRO A 14 -8.86 15.63 12.47
N GLY A 15 -9.91 14.81 12.45
CA GLY A 15 -10.16 13.83 13.50
C GLY A 15 -9.03 12.81 13.63
N PRO A 16 -8.94 12.08 14.75
CA PRO A 16 -7.82 11.19 15.06
C PRO A 16 -7.63 10.08 14.02
N LEU A 17 -8.71 9.46 13.54
CA LEU A 17 -8.63 8.44 12.48
C LEU A 17 -8.07 9.01 11.17
N THR A 18 -8.46 10.24 10.81
CA THR A 18 -7.95 10.93 9.63
C THR A 18 -6.45 11.21 9.75
N LEU A 19 -5.99 11.60 10.94
CA LEU A 19 -4.56 11.80 11.22
C LEU A 19 -3.76 10.52 11.03
N LEU A 20 -4.23 9.37 11.51
CA LEU A 20 -3.56 8.08 11.33
C LEU A 20 -3.40 7.70 9.85
N GLY A 21 -4.40 7.99 9.02
CA GLY A 21 -4.29 7.83 7.57
C GLY A 21 -3.36 8.87 6.92
N TRP A 22 -3.32 10.09 7.44
CA TRP A 22 -2.46 11.17 6.96
C TRP A 22 -0.97 10.99 7.31
N THR A 23 -0.66 10.18 8.33
CA THR A 23 0.71 9.84 8.72
C THR A 23 1.20 8.48 8.19
N ASN A 24 0.37 7.75 7.43
CA ASN A 24 0.62 6.37 7.00
C ASN A 24 0.74 5.34 8.14
N ILE A 25 0.46 5.70 9.39
CA ILE A 25 0.57 4.76 10.52
C ILE A 25 -0.40 3.59 10.34
N THR A 26 -1.64 3.85 9.91
CA THR A 26 -2.60 2.78 9.62
C THR A 26 -2.10 1.85 8.51
N LEU A 27 -1.48 2.41 7.47
CA LEU A 27 -0.96 1.64 6.34
C LEU A 27 0.22 0.75 6.76
N GLY A 28 1.15 1.30 7.56
CA GLY A 28 2.25 0.52 8.14
C GLY A 28 1.77 -0.56 9.10
N ALA A 29 0.78 -0.25 9.94
CA ALA A 29 0.17 -1.23 10.83
C ALA A 29 -0.52 -2.36 10.03
N GLY A 30 -1.18 -2.02 8.93
CA GLY A 30 -1.70 -3.00 7.97
C GLY A 30 -0.61 -3.89 7.37
N ALA A 31 0.55 -3.33 7.00
CA ALA A 31 1.67 -4.12 6.48
C ALA A 31 2.27 -5.08 7.53
N ALA A 32 2.44 -4.61 8.77
CA ALA A 32 2.86 -5.46 9.89
C ALA A 32 1.86 -6.59 10.14
N ALA A 33 0.56 -6.27 10.10
CA ALA A 33 -0.51 -7.25 10.27
C ALA A 33 -0.52 -8.30 9.16
N PHE A 34 -0.37 -7.91 7.89
CA PHE A 34 -0.22 -8.87 6.79
C PHE A 34 0.99 -9.79 6.99
N THR A 35 2.12 -9.23 7.39
CA THR A 35 3.36 -9.99 7.64
C THR A 35 3.18 -11.00 8.75
N TRP A 36 2.47 -10.62 9.82
CA TRP A 36 2.11 -11.51 10.92
C TRP A 36 1.15 -12.62 10.47
N VAL A 37 0.09 -12.26 9.74
CA VAL A 37 -0.85 -13.22 9.16
C VAL A 37 -0.15 -14.23 8.26
N THR A 38 0.82 -13.80 7.44
CA THR A 38 1.61 -14.74 6.62
C THR A 38 2.30 -15.78 7.49
N SER A 39 2.92 -15.37 8.60
CA SER A 39 3.59 -16.32 9.49
C SER A 39 2.60 -17.34 10.07
N LEU A 40 1.44 -16.88 10.53
CA LEU A 40 0.37 -17.75 11.05
C LEU A 40 -0.15 -18.71 9.97
N ALA A 41 -0.44 -18.21 8.76
CA ALA A 41 -0.92 -19.00 7.63
C ALA A 41 0.05 -20.12 7.21
N LEU A 42 1.34 -19.87 7.42
CA LEU A 42 2.44 -20.80 7.18
C LEU A 42 2.79 -21.67 8.41
N HIS A 43 1.94 -21.65 9.44
CA HIS A 43 2.10 -22.39 10.70
C HIS A 43 3.45 -22.14 11.39
N ARG A 44 3.94 -20.90 11.33
CA ARG A 44 5.14 -20.45 12.05
C ARG A 44 4.79 -19.37 13.05
N PRO A 45 5.57 -19.25 14.15
CA PRO A 45 5.41 -18.11 15.04
C PRO A 45 5.71 -16.81 14.28
N GLY A 46 4.92 -15.77 14.55
CA GLY A 46 5.18 -14.44 14.01
C GLY A 46 6.48 -13.87 14.56
N ASP A 47 7.32 -13.32 13.68
CA ASP A 47 8.54 -12.62 14.10
C ASP A 47 8.24 -11.12 14.29
N PRO A 48 8.29 -10.60 15.54
CA PRO A 48 7.97 -9.21 15.83
C PRO A 48 8.94 -8.23 15.15
N LEU A 49 10.19 -8.62 14.88
CA LEU A 49 11.14 -7.75 14.19
C LEU A 49 10.81 -7.62 12.70
N ILE A 50 10.28 -8.67 12.08
CA ILE A 50 9.86 -8.62 10.67
C ILE A 50 8.55 -7.83 10.53
N ALA A 51 7.61 -7.98 11.48
CA ALA A 51 6.43 -7.14 11.53
C ALA A 51 6.78 -5.66 11.78
N ALA A 52 7.71 -5.38 12.70
CA ALA A 52 8.22 -4.03 12.93
C ALA A 52 8.94 -3.46 11.69
N PHE A 53 9.71 -4.27 10.98
CA PHE A 53 10.29 -3.90 9.69
C PHE A 53 9.21 -3.44 8.69
N ALA A 54 8.17 -4.25 8.49
CA ALA A 54 7.09 -3.91 7.56
C ALA A 54 6.38 -2.61 7.97
N PHE A 55 6.12 -2.41 9.27
CA PHE A 55 5.56 -1.17 9.81
C PHE A 55 6.43 0.04 9.49
N LEU A 56 7.71 0.00 9.87
CA LEU A 56 8.66 1.10 9.74
C LEU A 56 8.93 1.44 8.28
N PHE A 57 9.12 0.40 7.45
CA PHE A 57 9.42 0.56 6.03
C PHE A 57 8.25 1.20 5.30
N ILE A 58 7.02 0.68 5.47
CA ILE A 58 5.85 1.23 4.78
C ILE A 58 5.49 2.61 5.32
N THR A 59 5.50 2.82 6.64
CA THR A 59 5.20 4.13 7.20
C THR A 59 6.22 5.18 6.76
N GLY A 60 7.51 4.87 6.81
CA GLY A 60 8.58 5.78 6.41
C GLY A 60 8.56 6.08 4.91
N SER A 61 8.54 5.04 4.06
CA SER A 61 8.57 5.20 2.59
C SER A 61 7.35 5.95 2.06
N TYR A 62 6.14 5.60 2.47
CA TYR A 62 4.94 6.31 2.01
C TYR A 62 4.80 7.71 2.63
N THR A 63 5.44 7.99 3.77
CA THR A 63 5.47 9.36 4.31
C THR A 63 6.47 10.20 3.54
N ARG A 64 7.63 9.65 3.20
CA ARG A 64 8.62 10.27 2.31
C ARG A 64 7.98 10.66 0.97
N ASP A 65 7.26 9.75 0.32
CA ASP A 65 6.62 10.00 -0.97
C ASP A 65 5.67 11.21 -0.93
N ARG A 66 4.93 11.39 0.17
CA ARG A 66 4.03 12.55 0.34
C ARG A 66 4.75 13.86 0.64
N LEU A 67 6.02 13.79 1.04
CA LEU A 67 6.86 14.97 1.26
C LEU A 67 7.55 15.44 -0.03
N ASP A 68 7.44 14.66 -1.10
CA ASP A 68 7.98 15.01 -2.41
C ASP A 68 7.35 16.33 -2.89
N PRO A 69 8.17 17.39 -3.14
CA PRO A 69 7.67 18.64 -3.71
C PRO A 69 6.97 18.48 -5.07
N ALA A 70 7.22 17.38 -5.79
CA ALA A 70 6.54 17.07 -7.04
C ALA A 70 5.07 16.65 -6.86
N ASP A 71 4.62 16.39 -5.61
CA ASP A 71 3.20 16.16 -5.33
C ASP A 71 2.42 17.47 -5.40
N THR A 72 1.64 17.65 -6.46
CA THR A 72 0.84 18.86 -6.73
C THR A 72 -0.59 18.78 -6.17
N ASP A 73 -0.86 17.90 -5.21
CA ASP A 73 -2.17 17.77 -4.57
C ASP A 73 -2.56 19.09 -3.83
N SER A 74 -3.77 19.58 -4.09
CA SER A 74 -4.34 20.78 -3.45
C SER A 74 -5.37 20.46 -2.35
N SER A 75 -5.41 19.20 -1.90
CA SER A 75 -6.37 18.72 -0.89
C SER A 75 -6.09 19.28 0.52
N PRO A 76 -7.08 19.22 1.45
CA PRO A 76 -6.83 19.53 2.86
C PRO A 76 -5.69 18.72 3.47
N ARG A 77 -5.50 17.48 3.00
CA ARG A 77 -4.37 16.62 3.40
C ARG A 77 -3.05 17.25 2.98
N ALA A 78 -2.92 17.70 1.73
CA ALA A 78 -1.69 18.33 1.24
C ALA A 78 -1.35 19.60 2.01
N ALA A 79 -2.35 20.44 2.32
CA ALA A 79 -2.16 21.62 3.16
C ALA A 79 -1.69 21.27 4.58
N TRP A 80 -2.26 20.22 5.19
CA TRP A 80 -1.83 19.74 6.50
C TRP A 80 -0.40 19.18 6.47
N ILE A 81 -0.05 18.39 5.45
CA ILE A 81 1.29 17.84 5.25
C ILE A 81 2.31 18.97 5.09
N ALA A 82 2.00 19.99 4.29
CA ALA A 82 2.86 21.16 4.12
C ALA A 82 3.11 21.89 5.46
N ARG A 83 2.06 22.08 6.26
CA ARG A 83 2.16 22.69 7.60
C ARG A 83 2.99 21.87 8.59
N HIS A 84 2.95 20.53 8.48
CA HIS A 84 3.65 19.63 9.40
C HIS A 84 4.92 19.01 8.80
N ARG A 85 5.40 19.54 7.67
CA ARG A 85 6.52 18.99 6.87
C ARG A 85 7.72 18.60 7.73
N ARG A 86 8.18 19.51 8.62
CA ARG A 86 9.33 19.26 9.51
C ARG A 86 9.12 18.03 10.40
N HIS A 87 7.94 17.87 10.99
CA HIS A 87 7.62 16.76 11.88
C HIS A 87 7.56 15.44 11.10
N LEU A 88 6.95 15.45 9.92
CA LEU A 88 6.88 14.28 9.04
C LEU A 88 8.26 13.88 8.49
N THR A 89 9.15 14.84 8.23
CA THR A 89 10.54 14.57 7.87
C THR A 89 11.27 13.87 9.02
N TRP A 90 11.18 14.39 10.25
CA TRP A 90 11.78 13.74 11.41
C TRP A 90 11.19 12.35 11.67
N TRP A 91 9.87 12.19 11.47
CA TRP A 91 9.22 10.89 11.55
C TRP A 91 9.77 9.89 10.52
N THR A 92 9.99 10.34 9.29
CA THR A 92 10.59 9.52 8.23
C THR A 92 12.03 9.13 8.57
N ILE A 93 12.83 10.07 9.09
CA ILE A 93 14.21 9.82 9.55
C ILE A 93 14.21 8.84 10.71
N ALA A 94 13.31 8.99 11.68
CA ALA A 94 13.19 8.08 12.81
C ALA A 94 12.82 6.65 12.35
N CYS A 95 11.88 6.52 11.41
CA CYS A 95 11.56 5.22 10.81
C CYS A 95 12.79 4.61 10.12
N ALA A 96 13.52 5.39 9.33
CA ALA A 96 14.72 4.92 8.65
C ALA A 96 15.84 4.52 9.61
N ALA A 97 16.07 5.30 10.67
CA ALA A 97 17.06 4.98 11.71
C ALA A 97 16.68 3.71 12.48
N ALA A 98 15.40 3.52 12.80
CA ALA A 98 14.89 2.32 13.46
C ALA A 98 14.96 1.05 12.58
N LEU A 99 15.00 1.19 11.26
CA LEU A 99 15.21 0.05 10.36
C LEU A 99 16.63 -0.53 10.48
N LEU A 100 17.65 0.27 10.82
CA LEU A 100 19.05 -0.17 10.89
C LEU A 100 19.28 -1.35 11.86
N PRO A 101 18.89 -1.29 13.14
CA PRO A 101 19.06 -2.45 14.02
C PRO A 101 18.26 -3.66 13.54
N VAL A 102 17.10 -3.45 12.92
CA VAL A 102 16.25 -4.54 12.41
C VAL A 102 16.93 -5.25 11.24
N THR A 103 17.55 -4.52 10.31
CA THR A 103 18.25 -5.12 9.16
C THR A 103 19.54 -5.83 9.57
N VAL A 104 20.20 -5.39 10.65
CA VAL A 104 21.33 -6.10 11.25
C VAL A 104 20.88 -7.43 11.88
N LEU A 105 19.78 -7.41 12.62
CA LEU A 105 19.24 -8.60 13.30
C LEU A 105 18.52 -9.56 12.35
N ARG A 106 18.05 -9.07 11.20
CA ARG A 106 17.34 -9.83 10.15
C ARG A 106 17.88 -9.43 8.77
N PRO A 107 18.97 -10.06 8.30
CA PRO A 107 19.63 -9.67 7.04
C PRO A 107 18.74 -9.70 5.79
N TRP A 108 17.74 -10.58 5.74
CA TRP A 108 16.75 -10.60 4.65
C TRP A 108 15.96 -9.29 4.54
N CYS A 109 15.76 -8.56 5.64
CA CYS A 109 15.17 -7.23 5.61
C CYS A 109 16.05 -6.24 4.83
N ALA A 110 17.39 -6.35 4.91
CA ALA A 110 18.30 -5.50 4.13
C ALA A 110 18.14 -5.75 2.62
N ALA A 111 18.03 -7.02 2.22
CA ALA A 111 17.76 -7.38 0.83
C ALA A 111 16.43 -6.78 0.32
N VAL A 112 15.39 -6.77 1.15
CA VAL A 112 14.11 -6.14 0.82
C VAL A 112 14.22 -4.61 0.72
N VAL A 113 15.00 -3.96 1.59
CA VAL A 113 15.27 -2.52 1.48
C VAL A 113 15.90 -2.19 0.13
N VAL A 114 16.91 -2.97 -0.27
CA VAL A 114 17.57 -2.78 -1.57
C VAL A 114 16.59 -3.04 -2.71
N LEU A 115 15.91 -4.20 -2.72
CA LEU A 115 14.98 -4.58 -3.78
C LEU A 115 13.85 -3.56 -3.95
N VAL A 116 13.09 -3.29 -2.87
CA VAL A 116 11.93 -2.41 -2.92
C VAL A 116 12.34 -0.95 -3.04
N GLY A 117 13.48 -0.55 -2.48
CA GLY A 117 14.05 0.78 -2.67
C GLY A 117 14.46 1.04 -4.11
N THR A 118 15.13 0.08 -4.76
CA THR A 118 15.44 0.13 -6.19
C THR A 118 14.16 0.15 -7.02
N MET A 119 13.14 -0.64 -6.65
CA MET A 119 11.85 -0.59 -7.33
C MET A 119 11.21 0.81 -7.23
N ALA A 120 11.15 1.39 -6.03
CA ALA A 120 10.59 2.74 -5.85
C ALA A 120 11.33 3.80 -6.70
N TRP A 121 12.66 3.68 -6.80
CA TRP A 121 13.45 4.55 -7.68
C TRP A 121 13.14 4.33 -9.17
N LEU A 122 13.16 3.07 -9.65
CA LEU A 122 12.83 2.73 -11.05
C LEU A 122 11.39 3.12 -11.43
N TYR A 123 10.48 3.10 -10.46
CA TYR A 123 9.09 3.50 -10.66
C TYR A 123 8.95 4.95 -11.13
N THR A 124 9.82 5.85 -10.66
CA THR A 124 9.78 7.29 -10.97
C THR A 124 10.88 7.74 -11.92
N ALA A 125 12.02 7.05 -11.98
CA ALA A 125 13.15 7.42 -12.82
C ALA A 125 12.84 7.23 -14.33
N PRO A 126 12.99 8.27 -15.18
CA PRO A 126 12.72 8.18 -16.61
C PRO A 126 13.90 7.53 -17.35
N LEU A 127 13.97 6.20 -17.30
CA LEU A 127 15.09 5.43 -17.85
C LEU A 127 14.77 4.71 -19.17
N ILE A 128 13.50 4.45 -19.48
CA ILE A 128 13.09 3.60 -20.60
C ILE A 128 12.92 4.44 -21.87
N PRO A 129 13.75 4.28 -22.92
CA PRO A 129 13.59 5.04 -24.16
C PRO A 129 12.34 4.59 -24.91
N HIS A 130 11.47 5.54 -25.27
CA HIS A 130 10.27 5.26 -26.06
C HIS A 130 9.87 6.49 -26.90
N ARG A 131 9.84 6.34 -28.24
CA ARG A 131 9.40 7.37 -29.20
C ARG A 131 10.00 8.77 -28.93
N GLY A 132 11.33 8.84 -28.81
CA GLY A 132 12.05 10.11 -28.64
C GLY A 132 12.00 10.74 -27.25
N ARG A 133 11.35 10.09 -26.27
CA ARG A 133 11.35 10.49 -24.85
C ARG A 133 11.80 9.34 -23.95
N ARG A 134 12.15 9.64 -22.70
CA ARG A 134 12.40 8.61 -21.68
C ARG A 134 11.19 8.50 -20.75
N LEU A 135 10.75 7.27 -20.51
CA LEU A 135 9.62 6.91 -19.68
C LEU A 135 10.10 6.31 -18.36
N ALA A 136 9.37 6.60 -17.29
CA ALA A 136 9.49 5.88 -16.03
C ALA A 136 8.65 4.60 -16.07
N VAL A 137 8.96 3.60 -15.22
CA VAL A 137 8.20 2.34 -15.18
C VAL A 137 6.71 2.57 -14.94
N ARG A 138 6.35 3.58 -14.11
CA ARG A 138 4.95 3.96 -13.86
C ARG A 138 4.19 4.39 -15.12
N GLN A 139 4.88 4.85 -16.16
CA GLN A 139 4.25 5.33 -17.40
C GLN A 139 3.97 4.20 -18.40
N LEU A 140 4.45 2.98 -18.14
CA LEU A 140 4.14 1.82 -18.96
C LEU A 140 2.67 1.39 -18.77
N PRO A 141 1.97 0.99 -19.84
CA PRO A 141 0.55 0.64 -19.78
C PRO A 141 0.30 -0.55 -18.87
N GLY A 142 -0.59 -0.38 -17.88
CA GLY A 142 -1.03 -1.46 -17.00
C GLY A 142 -0.01 -1.94 -15.96
N VAL A 143 1.20 -1.37 -15.92
CA VAL A 143 2.28 -1.83 -15.03
C VAL A 143 2.10 -1.37 -13.59
N LYS A 144 1.40 -0.24 -13.36
CA LYS A 144 1.21 0.34 -12.02
C LYS A 144 0.72 -0.66 -10.97
N LEU A 145 -0.32 -1.42 -11.29
CA LEU A 145 -0.92 -2.38 -10.38
C LEU A 145 0.03 -3.55 -10.04
N PRO A 146 0.52 -4.36 -11.00
CA PRO A 146 1.42 -5.46 -10.69
C PRO A 146 2.73 -4.99 -10.04
N TYR A 147 3.24 -3.81 -10.40
CA TYR A 147 4.43 -3.24 -9.77
C TYR A 147 4.22 -2.93 -8.29
N THR A 148 3.07 -2.33 -7.98
CA THR A 148 2.67 -2.03 -6.60
C THR A 148 2.50 -3.31 -5.80
N MET A 149 1.76 -4.29 -6.34
CA MET A 149 1.54 -5.56 -5.65
C MET A 149 2.83 -6.36 -5.44
N ALA A 150 3.77 -6.32 -6.40
CA ALA A 150 5.08 -6.97 -6.23
C ALA A 150 5.86 -6.41 -5.04
N GLY A 151 5.88 -5.08 -4.86
CA GLY A 151 6.52 -4.45 -3.69
C GLY A 151 5.85 -4.83 -2.37
N TRP A 152 4.51 -4.87 -2.35
CA TRP A 152 3.76 -5.32 -1.18
C TRP A 152 4.04 -6.78 -0.84
N LEU A 153 3.97 -7.69 -1.82
CA LEU A 153 4.25 -9.11 -1.62
C LEU A 153 5.68 -9.37 -1.16
N ALA A 154 6.66 -8.63 -1.69
CA ALA A 154 8.06 -8.75 -1.27
C ALA A 154 8.20 -8.55 0.24
N ILE A 155 7.46 -7.61 0.81
CA ILE A 155 7.50 -7.27 2.24
C ILE A 155 6.58 -8.19 3.05
N THR A 156 5.34 -8.39 2.63
CA THR A 156 4.30 -8.98 3.51
C THR A 156 4.18 -10.49 3.38
N VAL A 157 4.64 -11.09 2.28
CA VAL A 157 4.54 -12.54 2.04
C VAL A 157 5.91 -13.17 1.88
N LEU A 158 6.72 -12.65 0.94
CA LEU A 158 7.99 -13.28 0.59
C LEU A 158 9.04 -13.12 1.67
N LEU A 159 9.15 -11.95 2.32
CA LEU A 159 10.10 -11.73 3.41
C LEU A 159 9.92 -12.74 4.57
N PRO A 160 8.72 -12.87 5.20
CA PRO A 160 8.55 -13.86 6.26
C PRO A 160 8.71 -15.30 5.75
N ALA A 161 8.30 -15.61 4.51
CA ALA A 161 8.49 -16.95 3.94
C ALA A 161 9.97 -17.29 3.71
N VAL A 162 10.76 -16.36 3.18
CA VAL A 162 12.21 -16.52 2.96
C VAL A 162 12.93 -16.72 4.28
N GLN A 163 12.62 -15.90 5.28
CA GLN A 163 13.22 -16.02 6.62
C GLN A 163 12.99 -17.41 7.22
N GLN A 164 11.81 -17.99 6.99
CA GLN A 164 11.42 -19.29 7.53
C GLN A 164 11.75 -20.47 6.58
N HIS A 165 12.40 -20.21 5.45
CA HIS A 165 12.72 -21.20 4.41
C HIS A 165 11.49 -21.90 3.79
N LEU A 166 10.39 -21.16 3.60
CA LEU A 166 9.09 -21.66 3.13
C LEU A 166 8.73 -21.25 1.70
N LEU A 167 9.72 -20.86 0.88
CA LEU A 167 9.48 -20.53 -0.53
C LEU A 167 8.99 -21.73 -1.36
N TRP A 168 9.29 -22.96 -0.93
CA TRP A 168 8.84 -24.18 -1.60
C TRP A 168 7.49 -24.69 -1.09
N ASP A 169 6.93 -24.05 -0.06
CA ASP A 169 5.59 -24.37 0.43
C ASP A 169 4.53 -23.76 -0.51
N ALA A 170 3.62 -24.59 -1.00
CA ALA A 170 2.52 -24.16 -1.86
C ALA A 170 1.64 -23.09 -1.19
N ARG A 171 1.49 -23.12 0.14
CA ARG A 171 0.72 -22.14 0.93
C ARG A 171 1.27 -20.73 0.76
N THR A 172 2.59 -20.56 0.64
CA THR A 172 3.23 -19.27 0.39
C THR A 172 2.72 -18.66 -0.90
N TRP A 173 2.62 -19.45 -1.96
CA TRP A 173 2.18 -19.00 -3.27
C TRP A 173 0.68 -18.80 -3.36
N TYR A 174 -0.12 -19.67 -2.74
CA TYR A 174 -1.57 -19.44 -2.61
C TYR A 174 -1.87 -18.14 -1.86
N LEU A 175 -1.14 -17.87 -0.78
CA LEU A 175 -1.26 -16.62 -0.04
C LEU A 175 -0.79 -15.42 -0.88
N ALA A 176 0.30 -15.55 -1.63
CA ALA A 176 0.78 -14.49 -2.52
C ALA A 176 -0.25 -14.17 -3.62
N VAL A 177 -0.86 -15.18 -4.22
CA VAL A 177 -1.91 -15.01 -5.25
C VAL A 177 -3.17 -14.40 -4.64
N ALA A 178 -3.68 -14.96 -3.54
CA ALA A 178 -4.85 -14.42 -2.85
C ALA A 178 -4.61 -12.97 -2.39
N GLY A 179 -3.44 -12.70 -1.80
CA GLY A 179 -3.04 -11.38 -1.35
C GLY A 179 -2.88 -10.37 -2.49
N THR A 180 -2.35 -10.80 -3.62
CA THR A 180 -2.29 -9.99 -4.85
C THR A 180 -3.68 -9.63 -5.33
N LEU A 181 -4.57 -10.60 -5.45
CA LEU A 181 -5.90 -10.39 -6.01
C LEU A 181 -6.79 -9.55 -5.09
N ILE A 182 -6.87 -9.89 -3.79
CA ILE A 182 -7.70 -9.16 -2.83
C ILE A 182 -7.10 -7.78 -2.53
N GLY A 183 -5.78 -7.68 -2.34
CA GLY A 183 -5.09 -6.41 -2.11
C GLY A 183 -5.15 -5.45 -3.30
N SER A 184 -5.24 -5.98 -4.53
CA SER A 184 -5.42 -5.18 -5.75
C SER A 184 -6.70 -4.34 -5.73
N VAL A 185 -7.73 -4.74 -4.99
CA VAL A 185 -8.97 -3.96 -4.87
C VAL A 185 -8.68 -2.58 -4.27
N THR A 186 -7.89 -2.52 -3.20
CA THR A 186 -7.49 -1.25 -2.56
C THR A 186 -6.50 -0.48 -3.43
N ALA A 187 -5.60 -1.16 -4.13
CA ALA A 187 -4.70 -0.50 -5.09
C ALA A 187 -5.50 0.16 -6.24
N LEU A 188 -6.47 -0.55 -6.82
CA LEU A 188 -7.37 -0.02 -7.85
C LEU A 188 -8.26 1.10 -7.31
N LEU A 189 -8.69 1.04 -6.06
CA LEU A 189 -9.40 2.13 -5.41
C LEU A 189 -8.55 3.39 -5.30
N ASN A 190 -7.25 3.26 -4.97
CA ASN A 190 -6.31 4.37 -5.02
C ASN A 190 -6.13 4.91 -6.44
N ASP A 191 -6.02 4.04 -7.45
CA ASP A 191 -5.92 4.46 -8.85
C ASP A 191 -7.20 5.16 -9.35
N LEU A 192 -8.39 4.70 -8.95
CA LEU A 192 -9.67 5.35 -9.29
C LEU A 192 -9.74 6.76 -8.70
N ARG A 193 -9.23 6.95 -7.48
CA ARG A 193 -9.11 8.27 -6.85
C ARG A 193 -8.15 9.17 -7.62
N ASP A 194 -7.02 8.60 -8.03
CA ASP A 194 -5.95 9.35 -8.66
C ASP A 194 -6.11 9.43 -10.19
N LEU A 195 -7.25 8.99 -10.73
CA LEU A 195 -7.55 8.92 -12.17
C LEU A 195 -7.14 10.18 -12.95
N HIS A 196 -7.57 11.35 -12.48
CA HIS A 196 -7.28 12.62 -13.15
C HIS A 196 -5.81 13.02 -13.04
N THR A 197 -5.18 12.74 -11.90
CA THR A 197 -3.76 13.04 -11.66
C THR A 197 -2.87 12.11 -12.49
N ASP A 198 -3.19 10.82 -12.52
CA ASP A 198 -2.52 9.82 -13.35
C ASP A 198 -2.62 10.16 -14.83
N ALA A 199 -3.81 10.52 -15.32
CA ALA A 199 -4.02 10.92 -16.70
C ALA A 199 -3.17 12.14 -17.09
N ARG A 200 -3.10 13.16 -16.21
CA ARG A 200 -2.27 14.36 -16.43
C ARG A 200 -0.77 14.05 -16.40
N ALA A 201 -0.34 13.10 -15.57
CA ALA A 201 1.05 12.67 -15.46
C ALA A 201 1.48 11.71 -16.59
N GLY A 202 0.56 11.31 -17.48
CA GLY A 202 0.81 10.31 -18.52
C GLY A 202 0.99 8.89 -17.97
N THR A 203 0.53 8.64 -16.74
CA THR A 203 0.53 7.32 -16.09
C THR A 203 -0.64 6.52 -16.64
N SER A 204 -0.35 5.44 -17.36
CA SER A 204 -1.36 4.58 -17.99
C SER A 204 -1.88 3.52 -17.00
N SER A 205 -2.50 3.97 -15.90
CA SER A 205 -3.10 3.08 -14.89
C SER A 205 -4.37 2.39 -15.42
N LEU A 206 -4.80 1.31 -14.76
CA LEU A 206 -5.98 0.54 -15.21
C LEU A 206 -7.25 1.40 -15.32
N PRO A 207 -7.57 2.30 -14.37
CA PRO A 207 -8.66 3.27 -14.54
C PRO A 207 -8.52 4.18 -15.76
N VAL A 208 -7.31 4.63 -16.08
CA VAL A 208 -7.05 5.48 -17.26
C VAL A 208 -7.27 4.70 -18.55
N LEU A 209 -6.88 3.41 -18.58
CA LEU A 209 -6.98 2.55 -19.76
C LEU A 209 -8.40 2.00 -19.99
N LEU A 210 -9.08 1.56 -18.92
CA LEU A 210 -10.36 0.84 -18.99
C LEU A 210 -11.57 1.72 -18.66
N GLY A 211 -11.35 2.87 -18.01
CA GLY A 211 -12.39 3.69 -17.40
C GLY A 211 -12.85 3.16 -16.04
N GLU A 212 -13.60 3.99 -15.32
CA GLU A 212 -14.02 3.71 -13.94
C GLU A 212 -14.88 2.44 -13.83
N ARG A 213 -15.93 2.31 -14.67
CA ARG A 213 -16.89 1.20 -14.57
C ARG A 213 -16.23 -0.16 -14.76
N ARG A 214 -15.40 -0.32 -15.80
CA ARG A 214 -14.70 -1.59 -16.10
C ARG A 214 -13.66 -1.91 -15.03
N THR A 215 -13.00 -0.89 -14.48
CA THR A 215 -12.03 -1.09 -13.39
C THR A 215 -12.70 -1.58 -12.10
N ARG A 216 -13.89 -1.05 -11.76
CA ARG A 216 -14.67 -1.57 -10.61
C ARG A 216 -15.07 -3.02 -10.80
N VAL A 217 -15.54 -3.40 -11.99
CA VAL A 217 -15.87 -4.80 -12.32
C VAL A 217 -14.65 -5.70 -12.20
N ALA A 218 -13.51 -5.28 -12.74
CA ALA A 218 -12.25 -6.01 -12.61
C ALA A 218 -11.86 -6.19 -11.14
N ALA A 219 -11.97 -5.14 -10.31
CA ALA A 219 -11.66 -5.20 -8.88
C ALA A 219 -12.56 -6.21 -8.14
N TYR A 220 -13.88 -6.22 -8.39
CA TYR A 220 -14.77 -7.24 -7.80
C TYR A 220 -14.44 -8.66 -8.28
N GLY A 221 -14.08 -8.82 -9.55
CA GLY A 221 -13.59 -10.10 -10.07
C GLY A 221 -12.32 -10.56 -9.35
N MET A 222 -11.36 -9.66 -9.15
CA MET A 222 -10.13 -9.96 -8.40
C MET A 222 -10.44 -10.32 -6.94
N ALA A 223 -11.36 -9.62 -6.28
CA ALA A 223 -11.78 -9.96 -4.91
C ALA A 223 -12.36 -11.39 -4.84
N ALA A 224 -13.25 -11.75 -5.78
CA ALA A 224 -13.88 -13.06 -5.82
C ALA A 224 -12.86 -14.18 -6.13
N CYS A 225 -12.02 -14.00 -7.15
CA CYS A 225 -10.96 -14.97 -7.48
C CYS A 225 -9.95 -15.11 -6.34
N GLY A 226 -9.56 -14.01 -5.71
CA GLY A 226 -8.65 -14.02 -4.58
C GLY A 226 -9.22 -14.73 -3.37
N ALA A 227 -10.51 -14.55 -3.07
CA ALA A 227 -11.19 -15.28 -2.01
C ALA A 227 -11.30 -16.78 -2.30
N ALA A 228 -11.52 -17.16 -3.57
CA ALA A 228 -11.55 -18.55 -4.01
C ALA A 228 -10.19 -19.23 -3.81
N VAL A 229 -9.08 -18.59 -4.21
CA VAL A 229 -7.73 -19.10 -3.93
C VAL A 229 -7.45 -19.11 -2.42
N GLY A 230 -7.92 -18.10 -1.70
CA GLY A 230 -7.80 -17.98 -0.25
C GLY A 230 -8.42 -19.15 0.54
N GLN A 231 -9.39 -19.87 -0.04
CA GLN A 231 -9.95 -21.09 0.55
C GLN A 231 -8.90 -22.19 0.80
N LEU A 232 -7.78 -22.16 0.08
CA LEU A 232 -6.71 -23.15 0.23
C LEU A 232 -5.80 -22.88 1.43
N VAL A 233 -5.91 -21.71 2.09
CA VAL A 233 -5.00 -21.30 3.17
C VAL A 233 -5.75 -20.74 4.38
N LEU A 234 -6.62 -19.75 4.17
CA LEU A 234 -7.35 -19.03 5.23
C LEU A 234 -8.81 -18.80 4.78
N PRO A 235 -9.68 -19.83 4.85
CA PRO A 235 -10.99 -19.81 4.19
C PRO A 235 -11.89 -18.65 4.61
N LEU A 236 -12.19 -18.56 5.91
CA LEU A 236 -13.06 -17.52 6.44
C LEU A 236 -12.36 -16.14 6.46
N PRO A 237 -11.09 -16.00 6.89
CA PRO A 237 -10.41 -14.70 6.88
C PRO A 237 -10.30 -14.06 5.48
N THR A 238 -10.03 -14.85 4.44
CA THR A 238 -9.91 -14.29 3.07
C THR A 238 -11.26 -13.89 2.49
N LEU A 239 -12.35 -14.59 2.84
CA LEU A 239 -13.72 -14.16 2.50
C LEU A 239 -14.07 -12.83 3.16
N LEU A 240 -13.80 -12.70 4.46
CA LEU A 240 -14.06 -11.47 5.20
C LEU A 240 -13.22 -10.31 4.68
N TRP A 241 -11.95 -10.54 4.34
CA TRP A 241 -11.08 -9.53 3.75
C TRP A 241 -11.55 -9.09 2.35
N ALA A 242 -11.95 -10.03 1.49
CA ALA A 242 -12.48 -9.72 0.17
C ALA A 242 -13.82 -8.95 0.25
N ALA A 243 -14.71 -9.34 1.17
CA ALA A 243 -15.95 -8.62 1.43
C ALA A 243 -15.68 -7.19 1.95
N TYR A 244 -14.73 -7.04 2.87
CA TYR A 244 -14.29 -5.74 3.36
C TYR A 244 -13.81 -4.82 2.23
N ASN A 245 -12.84 -5.26 1.43
CA ASN A 245 -12.32 -4.45 0.33
C ASN A 245 -13.42 -4.11 -0.71
N SER A 246 -14.33 -5.06 -0.97
CA SER A 246 -15.47 -4.86 -1.88
C SER A 246 -16.46 -3.82 -1.37
N THR A 247 -16.76 -3.83 -0.06
CA THR A 247 -17.65 -2.84 0.57
C THR A 247 -17.01 -1.44 0.62
N VAL A 248 -15.70 -1.36 0.89
CA VAL A 248 -14.96 -0.09 0.80
C VAL A 248 -14.99 0.45 -0.64
N LEU A 249 -14.82 -0.41 -1.65
CA LEU A 249 -14.94 0.00 -3.06
C LEU A 249 -16.38 0.42 -3.43
N ALA A 250 -17.40 -0.31 -2.96
CA ALA A 250 -18.80 -0.01 -3.24
C ALA A 250 -19.26 1.32 -2.61
N SER A 251 -18.75 1.64 -1.42
CA SER A 251 -19.03 2.89 -0.73
C SER A 251 -18.25 4.09 -1.31
N TYR A 252 -17.21 3.83 -2.10
CA TYR A 252 -16.42 4.90 -2.72
C TYR A 252 -17.21 5.66 -3.79
N ARG A 253 -17.42 6.94 -3.51
CA ARG A 253 -17.92 7.94 -4.47
C ARG A 253 -16.80 8.91 -4.81
N PRO A 254 -16.52 9.19 -6.09
CA PRO A 254 -15.55 10.21 -6.49
C PRO A 254 -16.02 11.59 -5.98
N ARG A 255 -15.53 12.02 -4.82
CA ARG A 255 -15.82 13.33 -4.24
C ARG A 255 -14.51 14.05 -3.94
N PRO A 256 -14.38 15.35 -4.28
CA PRO A 256 -13.22 16.15 -3.89
C PRO A 256 -13.02 16.11 -2.36
N GLY A 257 -11.88 15.59 -1.90
CA GLY A 257 -11.50 15.57 -0.48
C GLY A 257 -12.20 14.53 0.41
N GLY A 258 -13.14 13.74 -0.13
CA GLY A 258 -13.88 12.72 0.63
C GLY A 258 -13.35 11.32 0.36
N TYR A 259 -12.29 10.90 1.06
CA TYR A 259 -11.93 9.48 1.09
C TYR A 259 -11.78 8.98 2.53
N PRO A 260 -12.48 7.90 2.91
CA PRO A 260 -12.24 7.17 4.14
C PRO A 260 -10.91 6.37 4.04
N ARG A 261 -9.79 7.08 3.88
CA ARG A 261 -8.44 6.48 3.76
C ARG A 261 -8.06 5.49 4.85
N PRO A 262 -8.39 5.76 6.12
CA PRO A 262 -8.09 4.81 7.19
C PRO A 262 -8.67 3.43 6.91
N TRP A 263 -9.78 3.33 6.17
CA TRP A 263 -10.44 2.06 5.89
C TRP A 263 -9.74 1.30 4.78
N GLY A 264 -9.39 1.93 3.66
CA GLY A 264 -8.54 1.28 2.65
C GLY A 264 -7.19 0.82 3.21
N ASP A 265 -6.56 1.67 4.03
CA ASP A 265 -5.25 1.41 4.63
C ASP A 265 -5.32 0.33 5.75
N ALA A 266 -6.49 0.10 6.37
CA ALA A 266 -6.66 -0.83 7.48
C ALA A 266 -6.89 -2.30 7.08
N GLN A 267 -6.93 -2.62 5.78
CA GLN A 267 -7.24 -3.97 5.30
C GLN A 267 -6.39 -5.10 5.92
N GLY A 268 -5.11 -4.85 6.21
CA GLY A 268 -4.24 -5.84 6.87
C GLY A 268 -4.63 -6.08 8.33
N LEU A 269 -5.08 -5.04 9.04
CA LEU A 269 -5.59 -5.17 10.41
C LEU A 269 -6.91 -5.94 10.43
N VAL A 270 -7.78 -5.71 9.43
CA VAL A 270 -9.03 -6.47 9.28
C VAL A 270 -8.75 -7.94 9.04
N LEU A 271 -7.79 -8.27 8.16
CA LEU A 271 -7.40 -9.65 7.93
C LEU A 271 -6.83 -10.30 9.21
N LEU A 272 -5.94 -9.60 9.93
CA LEU A 272 -5.39 -10.12 11.19
C LEU A 272 -6.48 -10.37 12.23
N ALA A 273 -7.41 -9.43 12.41
CA ALA A 273 -8.54 -9.61 13.31
C ALA A 273 -9.39 -10.83 12.91
N ALA A 274 -9.66 -10.99 11.61
CA ALA A 274 -10.38 -12.16 11.12
C ALA A 274 -9.64 -13.48 11.38
N VAL A 275 -8.31 -13.53 11.22
CA VAL A 275 -7.51 -14.70 11.57
C VAL A 275 -7.59 -14.99 13.06
N LEU A 276 -7.36 -14.00 13.93
CA LEU A 276 -7.37 -14.18 15.39
C LEU A 276 -8.74 -14.59 15.96
N LEU A 277 -9.83 -14.25 15.28
CA LEU A 277 -11.19 -14.65 15.69
C LEU A 277 -11.60 -16.04 15.19
N THR A 278 -10.83 -16.64 14.28
CA THR A 278 -11.17 -17.90 13.61
C THR A 278 -10.13 -18.99 13.80
N TRP A 279 -9.04 -18.66 14.51
CA TRP A 279 -7.98 -19.57 14.92
C TRP A 279 -8.18 -20.06 16.35
#